data_AF-A0A9W6SHA6-F1
#
_entry.id   AF-A0A9W6SHA6-F1
#
_cell.length_a   1.000
_cell.length_b   1.000
_cell.length_c   1.000
_cell.angle_alpha   90.00
_cell.angle_beta   90.00
_cell.angle_gamma   90.00
#
_symmetry.space_group_name_H-M   'P 1'
#
loop_
_entity.id
_entity.type
_entity.pdbx_description
1 polymer ?
#
loop_
_entity_poly.entity_id
_entity_poly.type
_entity_poly.pdbx_seq_one_letter_code
_entity_poly.pdbx_strand_id
1 'polypeptide(L)'
;MTVLEAVLTFVGIPLVVVLIIVGLVYGPSGGPKSRRYRPGRPFTFTPVWFLARPEEMSLTGAGTDVVPSSVKALPAGSDEELTGLVSATVKGGASGSW
;
A
#
# COMPACT_ATOMS: atom_id res chain seq x y z
N MET A 1 36.25 35.96 -19.88
CA MET A 1 35.49 35.60 -18.67
C MET A 1 35.39 36.80 -17.74
N THR A 2 34.18 37.30 -17.52
CA THR A 2 33.92 38.32 -16.49
C THR A 2 33.63 37.65 -15.13
N VAL A 3 33.73 38.38 -14.03
CA VAL A 3 33.40 37.86 -12.68
C VAL A 3 31.96 37.36 -12.62
N LEU A 4 31.02 38.09 -13.23
CA LEU A 4 29.61 37.72 -13.29
C LEU A 4 29.41 36.41 -14.08
N GLU A 5 30.09 36.28 -15.21
CA GLU A 5 30.05 35.08 -16.05
C GLU A 5 30.61 33.84 -15.32
N ALA A 6 31.69 34.01 -14.55
CA ALA A 6 32.23 32.93 -13.73
C ALA A 6 31.24 32.49 -12.64
N VAL A 7 30.61 33.43 -11.94
CA VAL A 7 29.62 33.12 -10.88
C VAL A 7 28.40 32.39 -11.46
N LEU A 8 27.83 32.86 -12.57
CA LEU A 8 26.69 32.21 -13.21
C LEU A 8 27.02 30.79 -13.67
N THR A 9 28.23 30.58 -14.20
CA THR A 9 28.65 29.27 -14.72
C THR A 9 28.94 28.29 -13.60
N PHE A 10 29.73 28.67 -12.60
CA PHE A 10 30.20 27.76 -11.56
C PHE A 10 29.27 27.62 -10.37
N VAL A 11 28.32 28.55 -10.17
CA VAL A 11 27.35 28.51 -9.05
C VAL A 11 25.92 28.48 -9.55
N GLY A 12 25.59 29.33 -10.53
CA GLY A 12 24.23 29.42 -11.07
C GLY A 12 23.75 28.11 -11.71
N ILE A 13 24.52 27.57 -12.66
CA ILE A 13 24.16 26.32 -13.36
C ILE A 13 24.00 25.14 -12.37
N PRO A 14 24.96 24.85 -11.47
CA PRO A 14 24.78 23.77 -10.49
C PRO A 14 23.55 23.97 -9.59
N LEU A 15 23.29 25.19 -9.14
CA LEU A 15 22.15 25.50 -8.28
C LEU A 15 20.83 25.25 -9.01
N VAL A 16 20.72 25.67 -10.28
CA VAL A 16 19.53 25.39 -11.11
C VAL A 16 19.33 23.89 -11.29
N VAL A 17 20.39 23.13 -11.56
CA VAL A 17 20.31 21.67 -11.69
C VAL A 17 19.80 21.02 -10.40
N VAL A 18 20.34 21.43 -9.25
CA VAL A 18 19.88 20.94 -7.93
C VAL A 18 18.40 21.28 -7.71
N LEU A 19 17.98 22.51 -8.00
CA LEU A 19 16.58 22.92 -7.85
C LEU A 19 15.64 22.13 -8.76
N ILE A 20 16.05 21.81 -9.99
CA ILE A 20 15.27 20.95 -10.89
C ILE A 20 15.12 19.56 -10.31
N ILE A 21 16.21 18.94 -9.83
CA ILE A 21 16.17 17.60 -9.22
C ILE A 21 15.28 17.61 -7.98
N VAL A 22 15.44 18.59 -7.09
CA VAL A 22 14.61 18.77 -5.89
C VAL A 22 13.15 18.93 -6.28
N GLY A 23 12.85 19.74 -7.29
CA GLY A 23 11.50 19.93 -7.81
C GLY A 23 10.89 18.67 -8.41
N LEU A 24 11.69 17.82 -9.06
CA LEU A 24 11.21 16.55 -9.60
C LEU A 24 10.96 15.51 -8.50
N VAL A 25 11.83 15.45 -7.48
CA VAL A 25 11.74 14.46 -6.39
C VAL A 25 10.68 14.84 -5.37
N TYR A 26 10.69 16.09 -4.92
CA TYR A 26 9.86 16.60 -3.83
C TYR A 26 8.73 17.50 -4.31
N GLY A 27 8.65 17.76 -5.61
CA GLY A 27 7.51 18.46 -6.18
C GLY A 27 6.21 17.72 -5.87
N PRO A 28 5.08 18.39 -6.06
CA PRO A 28 3.78 17.80 -5.82
C PRO A 28 3.62 16.54 -6.67
N SER A 29 3.84 15.38 -6.05
CA SER A 29 3.46 14.10 -6.61
C SER A 29 1.94 14.16 -6.74
N GLY A 30 1.45 14.29 -7.97
CA GLY A 30 0.03 14.15 -8.32
C GLY A 30 -0.50 12.72 -8.08
N GLY A 31 0.18 11.93 -7.25
CA GLY A 31 -0.30 10.62 -6.81
C GLY A 31 -1.65 10.75 -6.11
N PRO A 32 -2.47 9.68 -6.15
CA PRO A 32 -3.87 9.74 -5.76
C PRO A 32 -4.01 10.31 -4.35
N LYS A 33 -4.65 11.48 -4.29
CA LYS A 33 -5.06 12.18 -3.07
C LYS A 33 -5.55 11.18 -2.03
N SER A 34 -4.78 11.09 -0.95
CA SER A 34 -5.05 10.35 0.28
C SER A 34 -5.55 8.90 0.09
N ARG A 35 -4.63 7.94 0.18
CA ARG A 35 -4.96 6.53 0.53
C ARG A 35 -5.59 6.36 1.92
N ARG A 36 -5.89 7.45 2.62
CA ARG A 36 -6.50 7.44 3.94
C ARG A 36 -8.01 7.41 3.80
N TYR A 37 -8.63 6.40 4.39
CA TYR A 37 -10.08 6.36 4.54
C TYR A 37 -10.58 7.58 5.32
N ARG A 38 -11.71 8.14 4.90
CA ARG A 38 -12.40 9.23 5.61
C ARG A 38 -13.76 8.72 6.07
N PRO A 39 -14.13 8.88 7.35
CA PRO A 39 -15.47 8.55 7.82
C PRO A 39 -16.55 9.23 6.98
N GLY A 40 -17.64 8.52 6.70
CA GLY A 40 -18.73 8.99 5.85
C GLY A 40 -18.52 8.79 4.34
N ARG A 41 -17.35 8.28 3.91
CA ARG A 41 -17.15 7.82 2.52
C ARG A 41 -17.37 6.31 2.42
N PRO A 42 -17.84 5.79 1.28
CA PRO A 42 -17.88 4.34 1.06
C PRO A 42 -16.46 3.77 1.12
N PHE A 43 -16.31 2.59 1.73
CA PHE A 43 -15.05 1.87 1.77
C PHE A 43 -14.82 1.15 0.43
N THR A 44 -13.94 1.72 -0.41
CA THR A 44 -13.60 1.19 -1.74
C THR A 44 -12.19 0.61 -1.80
N PHE A 45 -11.56 0.40 -0.63
CA PHE A 45 -10.22 -0.18 -0.56
C PHE A 45 -10.28 -1.70 -0.67
N THR A 46 -9.24 -2.31 -1.21
CA THR A 46 -9.08 -3.78 -1.22
C THR A 46 -9.11 -4.29 0.23
N PRO A 47 -9.90 -5.33 0.54
CA PRO A 47 -9.90 -5.93 1.88
C PRO A 47 -8.54 -6.58 2.15
N VAL A 48 -7.96 -6.31 3.32
CA VAL A 48 -6.66 -6.84 3.74
C VAL A 48 -6.73 -7.28 5.18
N TRP A 49 -6.35 -8.53 5.46
CA TRP A 49 -6.23 -9.05 6.83
C TRP A 49 -4.83 -8.78 7.38
N PHE A 50 -4.80 -8.08 8.51
CA PHE A 50 -3.57 -7.82 9.25
C PHE A 50 -3.35 -8.95 10.24
N LEU A 51 -2.34 -9.76 9.96
CA LEU A 51 -1.94 -10.86 10.82
C LEU A 51 -0.98 -10.34 11.88
N ALA A 52 -1.11 -10.82 13.12
CA ALA A 52 -0.27 -10.37 14.23
C ALA A 52 1.21 -10.77 14.05
N ARG A 53 1.47 -11.90 13.37
CA ARG A 53 2.80 -12.42 13.05
C ARG A 53 2.77 -13.08 11.67
N PRO A 54 2.91 -12.31 10.58
CA PRO A 54 2.80 -12.83 9.23
C PRO A 54 3.89 -13.87 8.91
N GLU A 55 5.07 -13.76 9.54
CA GLU A 55 6.22 -14.66 9.30
C GLU A 55 5.94 -16.09 9.76
N GLU A 56 5.21 -16.25 10.86
CA GLU A 56 4.85 -17.54 11.46
C GLU A 56 3.75 -18.28 10.67
N MET A 57 3.10 -17.62 9.71
CA MET A 57 2.01 -18.21 8.90
C MET A 57 2.47 -18.72 7.53
N SER A 58 3.75 -18.56 7.20
CA SER A 58 4.35 -18.97 5.92
C SER A 58 4.44 -20.49 5.69
N LEU A 59 4.03 -21.32 6.66
CA LEU A 59 4.12 -22.77 6.55
C LEU A 59 2.79 -23.47 6.17
N THR A 60 1.69 -22.75 5.97
CA THR A 60 0.46 -23.36 5.42
C THR A 60 -0.48 -22.29 4.82
N GLY A 61 -0.27 -21.93 3.55
CA GLY A 61 -1.33 -21.34 2.72
C GLY A 61 -1.45 -19.81 2.64
N ALA A 62 -0.65 -19.02 3.35
CA ALA A 62 -0.61 -17.57 3.14
C ALA A 62 0.46 -17.21 2.08
N GLY A 63 0.11 -17.43 0.81
CA GLY A 63 0.99 -17.11 -0.32
C GLY A 63 1.44 -15.65 -0.31
N THR A 64 2.75 -15.46 -0.46
CA THR A 64 3.44 -14.17 -0.68
C THR A 64 3.14 -13.56 -2.05
N ASP A 65 1.93 -13.75 -2.57
CA ASP A 65 1.54 -13.19 -3.86
C ASP A 65 0.74 -11.92 -3.62
N VAL A 66 1.40 -10.79 -3.86
CA VAL A 66 0.71 -9.56 -4.26
C VAL A 66 0.07 -9.85 -5.62
N VAL A 67 -1.09 -10.51 -5.61
CA VAL A 67 -1.85 -10.81 -6.81
C VAL A 67 -2.49 -9.51 -7.30
N PRO A 68 -2.31 -9.10 -8.58
CA PRO A 68 -3.01 -7.95 -9.13
C PRO A 68 -4.53 -8.13 -9.03
N SER A 69 -5.21 -7.03 -8.76
CA SER A 69 -6.66 -6.91 -8.49
C SER A 69 -7.54 -7.28 -9.70
N SER A 70 -7.50 -8.53 -10.15
CA SER A 70 -8.43 -9.11 -11.13
C SER A 70 -8.92 -10.51 -10.73
N VAL A 71 -8.68 -10.96 -9.51
CA VAL A 71 -9.24 -12.22 -9.03
C VAL A 71 -10.70 -11.99 -8.67
N LYS A 72 -11.58 -12.53 -9.52
CA LYS A 72 -13.01 -12.73 -9.29
C LYS A 72 -13.23 -13.20 -7.86
N ALA A 73 -14.17 -12.58 -7.14
CA ALA A 73 -14.51 -12.93 -5.76
C ALA A 73 -14.56 -14.46 -5.61
N LEU A 74 -13.75 -14.99 -4.69
CA LEU A 74 -13.76 -16.40 -4.35
C LEU A 74 -15.19 -16.74 -3.88
N PRO A 75 -15.82 -17.81 -4.41
CA PRO A 75 -17.11 -18.25 -3.91
C PRO A 75 -16.98 -18.57 -2.42
N ALA A 76 -18.03 -18.31 -1.65
CA ALA A 76 -18.08 -18.72 -0.25
C ALA A 76 -17.85 -20.24 -0.20
N GLY A 77 -16.72 -20.66 0.38
CA GLY A 77 -16.38 -22.07 0.53
C GLY A 77 -17.46 -22.74 1.38
N SER A 78 -18.01 -23.83 0.88
CA SER A 78 -18.86 -24.73 1.65
C SER A 78 -18.00 -25.52 2.63
N ASP A 79 -18.54 -25.81 3.82
CA ASP A 79 -17.83 -26.47 4.92
C ASP A 79 -17.21 -27.85 4.57
N GLU A 80 -17.61 -28.46 3.43
CA GLU A 80 -17.08 -29.75 2.97
C GLU A 80 -15.59 -29.72 2.61
N GLU A 81 -15.03 -28.59 2.18
CA GLU A 81 -13.64 -28.49 1.72
C GLU A 81 -12.62 -28.37 2.88
N LEU A 82 -13.09 -28.13 4.11
CA LEU A 82 -12.26 -28.01 5.33
C LEU A 82 -12.02 -29.33 6.08
N THR A 83 -12.53 -30.45 5.58
CA THR A 83 -12.61 -31.75 6.29
C THR A 83 -11.25 -32.39 6.67
N GLY A 84 -10.13 -31.87 6.20
CA GLY A 84 -8.77 -32.33 6.55
C GLY A 84 -7.94 -31.36 7.41
N LEU A 85 -8.44 -30.16 7.69
CA LEU A 85 -7.80 -29.16 8.54
C LEU A 85 -8.61 -29.07 9.83
N VAL A 86 -7.94 -28.92 10.99
CA VAL A 86 -8.59 -28.79 12.30
C VAL A 86 -9.82 -27.90 12.17
N SER A 87 -11.01 -28.51 12.33
CA SER A 87 -12.27 -27.83 12.11
C SER A 87 -12.28 -26.55 12.92
N ALA A 88 -12.30 -25.41 12.24
CA ALA A 88 -12.41 -24.10 12.87
C ALA A 88 -13.77 -24.02 13.55
N THR A 89 -13.86 -24.52 14.77
CA THR A 89 -15.08 -24.47 15.57
C THR A 89 -15.30 -23.02 16.00
N VAL A 90 -16.52 -22.52 15.84
CA VAL A 90 -16.88 -21.15 16.21
C VAL A 90 -16.68 -20.95 17.70
N LYS A 91 -15.73 -20.10 18.09
CA LYS A 91 -15.41 -19.83 19.50
C LYS A 91 -16.30 -18.74 20.13
N GLY A 92 -16.90 -17.87 19.32
CA GLY A 92 -17.77 -16.77 19.77
C GLY A 92 -17.79 -15.57 18.80
N GLY A 93 -18.43 -14.47 19.19
CA GLY A 93 -18.49 -13.22 18.40
C GLY A 93 -18.87 -11.99 19.24
N ALA A 94 -18.47 -10.79 18.78
CA ALA A 94 -18.80 -9.51 19.39
C ALA A 94 -19.24 -8.52 18.30
N SER A 95 -20.22 -7.65 18.59
CA SER A 95 -20.71 -6.63 17.68
C SER A 95 -20.96 -5.29 18.39
N GLY A 96 -20.98 -4.21 17.61
CA GLY A 96 -21.30 -2.87 18.09
C GLY A 96 -21.61 -1.96 16.91
N SER A 97 -22.45 -0.95 17.14
CA SER A 97 -22.75 0.12 16.19
C SER A 97 -22.19 1.44 16.73
N TRP A 98 -21.50 2.17 15.87
CA TRP A 98 -20.96 3.50 16.16
C TRP A 98 -21.92 4.57 15.65
#